data_AF-A0A1I4MMF7-F1
#
_entry.id   AF-A0A1I4MMF7-F1
#
_cell.length_a   1.000
_cell.length_b   1.000
_cell.length_c   1.000
_cell.angle_alpha   90.00
_cell.angle_beta   90.00
_cell.angle_gamma   90.00
#
_symmetry.space_group_name_H-M   'P 1'
#
loop_
_entity.id
_entity.type
_entity.pdbx_description
1 polymer ?
#
loop_
_entity_poly.entity_id
_entity_poly.type
_entity_poly.pdbx_seq_one_letter_code
_entity_poly.pdbx_strand_id
1 'polypeptide(L)'
;MAARFRKNPPPGADALPPDRALAHACTLLAEHGFHEVARNERGDSLYLARGDDPGRLRLSNHARTPKQRRGHPEVLASLVIRQPRNPAQIAAMVEAALRDVAGGLRRRDQAASGSGSENNAKTGSGSA
;
A
#
# COMPACT_ATOMS: atom_id res chain seq x y z
N MET A 1 -6.39 25.92 12.81
CA MET A 1 -5.93 24.51 12.97
C MET A 1 -5.27 24.06 11.67
N ALA A 2 -4.03 24.48 11.40
CA ALA A 2 -3.34 24.19 10.14
C ALA A 2 -2.42 22.97 10.31
N ALA A 3 -2.65 21.94 9.49
CA ALA A 3 -1.86 20.71 9.46
C ALA A 3 -0.39 21.06 9.25
N ARG A 4 0.44 20.69 10.23
CA ARG A 4 1.89 20.84 10.22
C ARG A 4 2.44 19.96 9.10
N PHE A 5 2.69 20.54 7.92
CA PHE A 5 3.67 19.98 6.99
C PHE A 5 4.97 19.84 7.78
N ARG A 6 5.29 18.62 8.21
CA ARG A 6 6.61 18.32 8.75
C ARG A 6 7.58 18.67 7.62
N LYS A 7 8.29 19.80 7.74
CA LYS A 7 9.42 20.15 6.88
C LYS A 7 10.29 18.90 6.85
N ASN A 8 10.36 18.23 5.70
CA ASN A 8 11.35 17.18 5.51
C ASN A 8 12.70 17.83 5.82
N PRO A 9 13.51 17.29 6.76
CA PRO A 9 14.86 17.78 6.93
C PRO A 9 15.60 17.65 5.58
N PRO A 10 16.51 18.58 5.26
CA PRO A 10 17.30 18.48 4.04
C PRO A 10 17.97 17.10 3.99
N PRO A 11 18.17 16.52 2.80
CA PRO A 11 18.92 15.28 2.69
C PRO A 11 20.27 15.48 3.38
N GLY A 12 20.47 14.83 4.52
CA GLY A 12 21.76 14.76 5.18
C GLY A 12 22.76 14.02 4.29
N ALA A 13 24.03 13.98 4.69
CA ALA A 13 25.09 13.30 3.94
C ALA A 13 24.76 11.83 3.59
N ASP A 14 23.84 11.20 4.35
CA ASP A 14 23.41 9.80 4.18
C ASP A 14 22.12 9.63 3.35
N ALA A 15 21.71 10.67 2.61
CA ALA A 15 20.52 10.56 1.78
C ALA A 15 20.75 9.67 0.57
N LEU A 16 19.99 8.58 0.49
CA LEU A 16 20.02 7.67 -0.65
C LEU A 16 19.20 8.26 -1.80
N PRO A 17 19.70 8.17 -3.04
CA PRO A 17 18.90 8.49 -4.21
C PRO A 17 17.67 7.57 -4.31
N PRO A 18 16.60 7.97 -5.02
CA PRO A 18 15.32 7.26 -5.01
C PRO A 18 15.41 5.76 -5.33
N ASP A 19 16.26 5.37 -6.26
CA ASP A 19 16.53 3.97 -6.64
C ASP A 19 17.14 3.17 -5.47
N ARG A 20 18.17 3.72 -4.82
CA ARG A 20 18.80 3.09 -3.64
C ARG A 20 17.88 3.08 -2.44
N ALA A 21 17.06 4.12 -2.27
CA ALA A 21 16.06 4.18 -1.22
C ALA A 21 14.96 3.14 -1.42
N LEU A 22 14.52 2.89 -2.67
CA LEU A 22 13.58 1.83 -3.01
C LEU A 22 14.18 0.43 -2.75
N ALA A 23 15.44 0.21 -3.14
CA ALA A 23 16.14 -1.03 -2.85
C ALA A 23 16.25 -1.28 -1.34
N HIS A 24 16.61 -0.25 -0.56
CA HIS A 24 16.69 -0.35 0.90
C HIS A 24 15.32 -0.63 1.54
N ALA A 25 14.27 0.04 1.07
CA ALA A 25 12.90 -0.24 1.52
C ALA A 25 12.49 -1.69 1.20
N CYS A 26 12.89 -2.22 0.04
CA CYS A 26 12.64 -3.60 -0.35
C CYS A 26 13.35 -4.59 0.60
N THR A 27 14.61 -4.33 0.97
CA THR A 27 15.34 -5.15 1.94
C THR A 27 14.64 -5.18 3.30
N LEU A 28 14.24 -4.02 3.82
CA LEU A 28 13.52 -3.96 5.10
C LEU A 28 12.18 -4.72 5.02
N LEU A 29 11.44 -4.57 3.93
CA LEU A 29 10.18 -5.30 3.75
C LEU A 29 10.40 -6.81 3.66
N ALA A 30 11.52 -7.26 3.09
CA ALA A 30 11.88 -8.68 3.06
C ALA A 30 12.09 -9.26 4.46
N GLU A 31 12.66 -8.50 5.40
CA GLU A 31 12.77 -8.89 6.81
C GLU A 31 11.40 -9.08 7.47
N HIS A 32 10.36 -8.38 6.98
CA HIS A 32 8.97 -8.57 7.41
C HIS A 32 8.21 -9.66 6.63
N GLY A 33 8.92 -10.47 5.84
CA GLY A 33 8.37 -11.60 5.08
C GLY A 33 7.73 -11.23 3.74
N PHE A 34 7.97 -10.01 3.24
CA PHE A 34 7.54 -9.63 1.90
C PHE A 34 8.52 -10.12 0.84
N HIS A 35 8.02 -10.63 -0.28
CA HIS A 35 8.83 -11.04 -1.41
C HIS A 35 8.29 -10.45 -2.71
N GLU A 36 9.18 -10.22 -3.67
CA GLU A 36 8.83 -9.70 -4.99
C GLU A 36 8.03 -10.74 -5.77
N VAL A 37 6.84 -10.34 -6.21
CA VAL A 37 5.96 -11.18 -7.04
C VAL A 37 5.79 -10.64 -8.46
N ALA A 38 6.03 -9.34 -8.66
CA ALA A 38 6.02 -8.74 -9.99
C ALA A 38 6.80 -7.42 -10.01
N ARG A 39 7.43 -7.15 -11.14
CA ARG A 39 8.08 -5.88 -11.43
C ARG A 39 7.59 -5.34 -12.76
N ASN A 40 7.27 -4.05 -12.80
CA ASN A 40 7.00 -3.37 -14.05
C ASN A 40 8.26 -2.63 -14.50
N GLU A 41 8.90 -3.12 -15.56
CA GLU A 41 10.11 -2.55 -16.17
C GLU A 41 9.89 -1.12 -16.68
N ARG A 42 8.65 -0.77 -17.06
CA ARG A 42 8.33 0.52 -17.68
C ARG A 42 8.06 1.66 -16.69
N GLY A 43 7.95 1.38 -15.39
CA GLY A 43 7.47 2.36 -14.42
C GLY A 43 7.96 2.16 -12.99
N ASP A 44 9.13 1.53 -12.84
CA ASP A 44 9.84 1.29 -11.57
C ASP A 44 8.89 0.96 -10.42
N SER A 45 7.95 0.05 -10.71
CA SER A 45 6.93 -0.37 -9.74
C SER A 45 7.20 -1.81 -9.38
N LEU A 46 7.48 -2.04 -8.12
CA LEU A 46 7.61 -3.36 -7.52
C LEU A 46 6.31 -3.72 -6.82
N TYR A 47 5.89 -4.97 -6.96
CA TYR A 47 4.80 -5.56 -6.21
C TYR A 47 5.35 -6.63 -5.31
N LEU A 48 5.06 -6.49 -4.02
CA LEU A 48 5.47 -7.39 -2.98
C LEU A 48 4.24 -8.09 -2.40
N ALA A 49 4.34 -9.38 -2.11
CA ALA A 49 3.35 -10.14 -1.37
C ALA A 49 3.95 -10.66 -0.07
N ARG A 50 3.11 -10.95 0.93
CA ARG A 50 3.54 -11.53 2.21
C ARG A 50 2.89 -12.90 2.38
N GLY A 51 3.69 -13.97 2.29
CA GLY A 51 3.19 -15.35 2.23
C GLY A 51 2.23 -15.54 1.04
N ASP A 52 1.18 -16.34 1.25
CA ASP A 52 0.18 -16.67 0.23
C ASP A 52 -1.01 -15.67 0.17
N ASP A 53 -0.96 -14.55 0.92
CA ASP A 53 -2.06 -13.57 0.89
C ASP A 53 -2.12 -12.86 -0.46
N PRO A 54 -3.32 -12.74 -1.08
CA PRO A 54 -3.47 -12.05 -2.36
C PRO A 54 -3.26 -10.53 -2.28
N GLY A 55 -3.13 -9.98 -1.07
CA GLY A 55 -2.85 -8.58 -0.81
C GLY A 55 -1.42 -8.19 -1.15
N ARG A 56 -1.29 -7.19 -2.02
CA ARG A 56 -0.01 -6.70 -2.52
C ARG A 56 0.35 -5.35 -1.92
N LEU A 57 1.61 -5.17 -1.60
CA LEU A 57 2.23 -3.88 -1.31
C LEU A 57 2.98 -3.42 -2.56
N ARG A 58 2.71 -2.19 -3.00
CA ARG A 58 3.44 -1.60 -4.13
C ARG A 58 4.54 -0.67 -3.64
N LEU A 59 5.75 -0.83 -4.16
CA LEU A 59 6.84 0.14 -4.08
C LEU A 59 6.97 0.85 -5.43
N SER A 60 7.11 2.17 -5.43
CA SER A 60 7.36 2.91 -6.66
C SER A 60 7.97 4.29 -6.41
N ASN A 61 8.57 4.86 -7.45
CA ASN A 61 8.93 6.28 -7.50
C ASN A 61 7.74 7.22 -7.82
N HIS A 62 6.60 6.69 -8.26
CA HIS A 62 5.44 7.49 -8.66
C HIS A 62 4.13 7.13 -7.95
N ALA A 63 3.37 8.17 -7.61
CA ALA A 63 2.05 8.04 -6.99
C ALA A 63 1.00 7.62 -8.01
N ARG A 64 0.11 6.69 -7.63
CA ARG A 64 -1.06 6.30 -8.43
C ARG A 64 -2.12 7.38 -8.40
N THR A 65 -2.69 7.65 -9.57
CA THR A 65 -3.90 8.47 -9.71
C THR A 65 -5.11 7.77 -9.07
N PRO A 66 -6.16 8.50 -8.65
CA PRO A 66 -7.37 7.89 -8.08
C PRO A 66 -8.01 6.84 -9.00
N LYS A 67 -7.99 7.07 -10.32
CA LYS A 67 -8.48 6.12 -11.33
C LYS A 67 -7.72 4.78 -11.30
N GLN A 68 -6.39 4.83 -11.18
CA GLN A 68 -5.54 3.64 -11.07
C GLN A 68 -5.66 2.92 -9.73
N ARG A 69 -6.14 3.59 -8.67
CA ARG A 69 -6.38 2.92 -7.38
C ARG A 69 -7.61 2.03 -7.44
N ARG A 70 -8.68 2.48 -8.11
CA ARG A 70 -9.94 1.72 -8.23
C ARG A 70 -9.81 0.42 -9.02
N GLY A 71 -8.91 0.36 -10.00
CA GLY A 71 -8.70 -0.84 -10.83
C GLY A 71 -7.78 -1.91 -10.23
N HIS A 72 -7.25 -1.68 -9.02
CA HIS A 72 -6.28 -2.59 -8.39
C HIS A 72 -6.64 -2.83 -6.91
N PRO A 73 -7.78 -3.48 -6.63
CA PRO A 73 -8.21 -3.77 -5.25
C PRO A 73 -7.25 -4.70 -4.51
N GLU A 74 -6.42 -5.47 -5.22
CA GLU A 74 -5.38 -6.31 -4.66
C GLU A 74 -4.24 -5.49 -4.02
N VAL A 75 -4.05 -4.22 -4.40
CA VAL A 75 -3.01 -3.37 -3.85
C VAL A 75 -3.52 -2.69 -2.57
N LEU A 76 -3.11 -3.22 -1.42
CA LEU A 76 -3.55 -2.74 -0.11
C LEU A 76 -2.93 -1.41 0.29
N ALA A 77 -1.67 -1.22 -0.09
CA ALA A 77 -0.90 -0.02 0.23
C ALA A 77 0.11 0.28 -0.88
N SER A 78 0.56 1.53 -0.95
CA SER A 78 1.59 1.97 -1.89
C SER A 78 2.60 2.84 -1.16
N LEU A 79 3.83 2.37 -1.09
CA LEU A 79 4.96 3.15 -0.61
C LEU A 79 5.61 3.85 -1.82
N VAL A 80 5.69 5.18 -1.76
CA VAL A 80 6.20 6.01 -2.87
C VAL A 80 7.41 6.81 -2.43
N ILE A 81 8.58 6.55 -3.03
CA ILE A 81 9.83 7.29 -2.79
C ILE A 81 10.26 8.01 -4.06
N ARG A 82 9.98 9.31 -4.14
CA ARG A 82 10.28 10.16 -5.32
C ARG A 82 11.43 11.13 -5.12
N GLN A 83 11.95 11.20 -3.90
CA GLN A 83 12.99 12.14 -3.48
C GLN A 83 14.01 11.38 -2.65
N PRO A 84 15.27 11.85 -2.60
CA PRO A 84 16.28 11.25 -1.74
C PRO A 84 15.81 11.15 -0.29
N ARG A 85 16.09 10.02 0.35
CA ARG A 85 15.71 9.73 1.74
C ARG A 85 16.86 9.09 2.47
N ASN A 86 17.05 9.43 3.74
CA ASN A 86 17.99 8.72 4.59
C ASN A 86 17.37 7.40 5.11
N PRO A 87 18.19 6.45 5.61
CA PRO A 87 17.71 5.16 6.10
C PRO A 87 16.61 5.27 7.19
N ALA A 88 16.74 6.20 8.13
CA ALA A 88 15.74 6.39 9.19
C ALA A 88 14.37 6.84 8.66
N GLN A 89 14.37 7.72 7.64
CA GLN A 89 13.15 8.12 6.95
C GLN A 89 12.53 6.95 6.18
N ILE A 90 13.36 6.13 5.55
CA ILE A 90 12.90 4.94 4.81
C ILE A 90 12.25 3.95 5.79
N ALA A 91 12.89 3.65 6.93
CA ALA A 91 12.33 2.80 7.97
C ALA A 91 10.97 3.31 8.48
N ALA A 92 10.86 4.62 8.77
CA ALA A 92 9.59 5.21 9.20
C ALA A 92 8.48 5.12 8.11
N MET A 93 8.85 5.19 6.83
CA MET A 93 7.92 5.00 5.71
C MET A 93 7.49 3.54 5.57
N VAL A 94 8.40 2.59 5.78
CA VAL A 94 8.10 1.15 5.81
C VAL A 94 7.11 0.85 6.94
N GLU A 95 7.37 1.33 8.16
CA GLU A 95 6.45 1.16 9.30
C GLU A 95 5.06 1.77 9.07
N ALA A 96 4.97 2.89 8.35
CA ALA A 96 3.69 3.45 7.94
C ALA A 96 2.98 2.53 6.92
N ALA A 97 3.71 2.04 5.91
CA ALA A 97 3.15 1.14 4.91
C ALA A 97 2.67 -0.20 5.48
N LEU A 98 3.39 -0.77 6.46
CA LEU A 98 2.97 -1.98 7.17
C LEU A 98 1.64 -1.79 7.90
N ARG A 99 1.46 -0.64 8.55
CA ARG A 99 0.18 -0.29 9.20
C ARG A 99 -0.96 -0.12 8.19
N ASP A 100 -0.67 0.48 7.03
CA ASP A 100 -1.65 0.62 5.95
C ASP A 100 -2.06 -0.74 5.37
N VAL A 101 -1.10 -1.66 5.18
CA VAL A 101 -1.36 -3.05 4.77
C VAL A 101 -2.26 -3.76 5.79
N ALA A 102 -1.93 -3.68 7.07
CA ALA A 102 -2.75 -4.27 8.14
C ALA A 102 -4.16 -3.66 8.21
N GLY A 103 -4.30 -2.35 7.93
CA GLY A 103 -5.59 -1.70 7.77
C GLY A 103 -6.36 -2.20 6.55
N GLY A 104 -5.67 -2.40 5.42
CA GLY A 104 -6.24 -2.92 4.17
C GLY A 104 -6.76 -4.34 4.30
N LEU A 105 -5.99 -5.22 4.94
CA LEU A 105 -6.40 -6.59 5.28
C LEU A 105 -7.71 -6.59 6.06
N ARG A 106 -7.75 -5.87 7.20
CA ARG A 106 -8.95 -5.78 8.03
C ARG A 106 -10.19 -5.28 7.28
N ARG A 107 -10.03 -4.33 6.35
CA ARG A 107 -11.14 -3.84 5.52
C ARG A 107 -11.63 -4.89 4.53
N ARG A 108 -10.71 -5.66 3.94
CA ARG A 108 -11.03 -6.76 3.04
C ARG A 108 -11.81 -7.85 3.77
N ASP A 109 -11.35 -8.24 4.96
CA ASP A 109 -11.99 -9.29 5.77
C ASP A 109 -13.41 -8.86 6.21
N GLN A 110 -13.60 -7.59 6.57
CA GLN A 110 -14.91 -7.02 6.88
C GLN A 110 -15.84 -7.01 5.65
N ALA A 111 -15.33 -6.67 4.47
CA ALA A 111 -16.12 -6.70 3.24
C ALA A 111 -16.53 -8.15 2.86
N ALA A 112 -15.65 -9.12 3.08
CA ALA A 112 -15.96 -10.54 2.87
C ALA A 112 -17.02 -11.05 3.86
N SER A 113 -16.94 -10.62 5.12
CA SER A 113 -17.88 -11.01 6.18
C SER A 113 -19.24 -10.30 6.08
N GLY A 114 -19.28 -9.10 5.50
CA GLY A 114 -20.48 -8.27 5.38
C GLY A 114 -21.40 -8.62 4.20
N SER A 115 -20.94 -9.43 3.24
CA SER A 115 -21.73 -9.84 2.06
C SER A 115 -22.68 -11.02 2.32
N GLY A 116 -23.13 -11.20 3.56
CA GLY A 116 -23.99 -12.32 3.99
C GLY A 116 -25.41 -11.93 4.41
N SER A 117 -25.80 -10.65 4.34
CA SER A 117 -27.11 -10.22 4.84
C SER A 117 -27.73 -9.16 3.95
N GLU A 118 -28.40 -9.59 2.88
CA GLU A 118 -29.52 -8.88 2.25
C GLU A 118 -30.05 -9.74 1.09
N ASN A 119 -30.86 -10.75 1.42
CA ASN A 119 -31.83 -11.36 0.49
C ASN A 119 -32.80 -12.25 1.28
N ASN A 120 -33.78 -11.66 1.97
CA ASN A 120 -35.13 -12.22 2.01
C ASN A 120 -36.16 -11.23 2.54
N ALA A 121 -36.86 -10.54 1.65
CA ALA A 121 -38.21 -10.04 1.92
C ALA A 121 -38.98 -9.99 0.60
N LYS A 122 -39.21 -11.18 0.02
CA LYS A 122 -40.27 -11.39 -0.96
C LYS A 122 -41.54 -11.82 -0.22
N THR A 123 -42.36 -10.84 0.13
CA THR A 123 -43.79 -11.02 0.43
C THR A 123 -44.46 -9.81 -0.24
N GLY A 124 -45.11 -9.90 -1.39
CA GLY A 124 -46.17 -10.85 -1.66
C GLY A 124 -47.48 -10.31 -1.09
N SER A 125 -48.05 -9.26 -1.68
CA SER A 125 -49.50 -9.09 -1.75
C SER A 125 -49.88 -8.13 -2.88
N GLY A 126 -50.42 -8.70 -3.95
CA GLY A 126 -51.47 -8.03 -4.70
C GLY A 126 -52.78 -8.18 -3.93
N SER A 127 -53.69 -7.24 -4.10
CA SER A 127 -55.10 -7.51 -4.43
C SER A 127 -55.90 -6.20 -4.47
N ALA A 128 -56.67 -6.10 -5.56
CA ALA A 128 -57.94 -5.40 -5.75
C ALA A 128 -58.00 -3.88 -5.55
#